data_AF-A0A6A6F860-F1
#
_entry.id   AF-A0A6A6F860-F1
#
_cell.length_a   1.000
_cell.length_b   1.000
_cell.length_c   1.000
_cell.angle_alpha   90.00
_cell.angle_beta   90.00
_cell.angle_gamma   90.00
#
_symmetry.space_group_name_H-M   'P 1'
#
loop_
_entity.id
_entity.type
_entity.pdbx_description
1 polymer ?
#
loop_
_entity_poly.entity_id
_entity_poly.type
_entity_poly.pdbx_seq_one_letter_code
_entity_poly.pdbx_strand_id
1 'polypeptide(L)'
;MKSSTVALGLGAAAAVSAQRPADQSICDYYTTALLMENNATNQQTVLTLVVNTAVIGNYTSNPGSLVAVPGILAPGTGDFEGVNLLPYFNGELVSTNAGGMPRSVNFLDDGGAAPLMMNMPANGTDSAQYRLLTHLYSYFAVLLGCSEFGNSTGQYAGETSQYSVHQYMALSNAEVGYFITQVGLAAASFGVTEEDVTAVGTALTDAFGYRCAPPAAIPPTASAELQAICIAEDCPIATASPTCEAYEAVVEPATATMSSMPTESGMESGSGSMPSATMSGMPEQSTGGAGSLLPVMGGVVGGALAAVFAL
;
A
#
# COMPACT_ATOMS: atom_id res chain seq x y z
N MET A 1 16.82 -3.61 -31.28
CA MET A 1 15.85 -2.53 -30.96
C MET A 1 16.62 -1.29 -30.52
N LYS A 2 16.09 -0.07 -30.73
CA LYS A 2 16.75 1.17 -30.28
C LYS A 2 16.32 1.49 -28.84
N SER A 3 17.25 1.47 -27.91
CA SER A 3 17.02 1.91 -26.53
C SER A 3 16.91 3.43 -26.51
N SER A 4 15.72 3.96 -26.19
CA SER A 4 15.54 5.39 -25.94
C SER A 4 15.83 5.70 -24.48
N THR A 5 17.02 6.22 -24.20
CA THR A 5 17.36 6.76 -22.89
C THR A 5 16.62 8.09 -22.69
N VAL A 6 15.49 8.07 -21.98
CA VAL A 6 14.79 9.29 -21.59
C VAL A 6 15.58 9.96 -20.46
N ALA A 7 16.22 11.08 -20.75
CA ALA A 7 16.89 11.88 -19.74
C ALA A 7 15.85 12.74 -19.01
N LEU A 8 15.52 12.36 -17.77
CA LEU A 8 14.67 13.13 -16.87
C LEU A 8 15.42 14.39 -16.39
N GLY A 9 15.22 15.49 -17.10
CA GLY A 9 15.66 16.81 -16.67
C GLY A 9 14.67 17.45 -15.72
N LEU A 10 14.68 17.06 -14.45
CA LEU A 10 13.94 17.82 -13.43
C LEU A 10 14.66 19.17 -13.22
N GLY A 11 13.96 20.26 -13.56
CA GLY A 11 14.34 21.60 -13.11
C GLY A 11 14.33 21.66 -11.58
N ALA A 12 15.04 22.63 -11.01
CA ALA A 12 15.12 22.80 -9.56
C ALA A 12 13.72 22.79 -8.94
N ALA A 13 13.49 21.88 -7.99
CA ALA A 13 12.27 21.83 -7.20
C ALA A 13 12.14 23.15 -6.43
N ALA A 14 11.37 24.10 -6.98
CA ALA A 14 10.83 25.18 -6.20
C ALA A 14 10.00 24.55 -5.09
N ALA A 15 10.20 24.98 -3.84
CA ALA A 15 9.32 24.55 -2.76
C ALA A 15 7.89 24.96 -3.12
N VAL A 16 7.04 23.98 -3.42
CA VAL A 16 5.64 24.20 -3.81
C VAL A 16 4.84 24.47 -2.56
N SER A 17 5.04 25.67 -2.01
CA SER A 17 4.29 26.20 -0.86
C SER A 17 3.22 27.20 -1.31
N ALA A 18 2.69 26.99 -2.52
CA ALA A 18 1.45 27.62 -2.95
C ALA A 18 0.29 26.70 -2.52
N GLN A 19 -0.78 27.28 -1.96
CA GLN A 19 -1.97 26.49 -1.67
C GLN A 19 -2.56 25.96 -2.98
N ARG A 20 -2.93 24.67 -3.00
CA ARG A 20 -3.66 24.09 -4.13
C ARG A 20 -4.98 24.84 -4.35
N PRO A 21 -5.31 25.25 -5.60
CA PRO A 21 -6.63 25.82 -5.90
C PRO A 21 -7.75 24.83 -5.55
N ALA A 22 -8.80 25.34 -4.90
CA ALA A 22 -9.90 24.51 -4.40
C ALA A 22 -10.64 23.73 -5.51
N ASP A 23 -10.58 24.23 -6.75
CA ASP A 23 -11.18 23.67 -7.96
C ASP A 23 -10.30 22.65 -8.72
N GLN A 24 -9.02 22.46 -8.36
CA GLN A 24 -8.06 21.76 -9.25
C GLN A 24 -7.94 20.23 -9.08
N SER A 25 -8.40 19.61 -7.99
CA SER A 25 -8.04 18.23 -7.57
C SER A 25 -6.59 18.05 -7.07
N ILE A 26 -6.37 17.11 -6.13
CA ILE A 26 -5.05 16.84 -5.53
C ILE A 26 -4.09 16.30 -6.59
N CYS A 27 -4.52 15.29 -7.36
CA CYS A 27 -3.67 14.65 -8.35
C CYS A 27 -3.24 15.59 -9.47
N ASP A 28 -4.16 16.35 -10.05
CA ASP A 28 -3.85 17.24 -11.19
C ASP A 28 -2.91 18.37 -10.76
N TYR A 29 -3.09 18.87 -9.52
CA TYR A 29 -2.21 19.87 -8.93
C TYR A 29 -0.78 19.34 -8.75
N TYR A 30 -0.60 18.25 -8.00
CA TYR A 30 0.76 17.75 -7.72
C TYR A 30 1.44 17.14 -8.97
N THR A 31 0.67 16.64 -9.93
CA THR A 31 1.22 16.25 -11.25
C THR A 31 1.81 17.46 -11.97
N THR A 32 1.09 18.58 -12.03
CA THR A 32 1.60 19.83 -12.61
C THR A 32 2.79 20.38 -11.82
N ALA A 33 2.72 20.32 -10.49
CA ALA A 33 3.73 20.88 -9.60
C ALA A 33 5.07 20.13 -9.65
N LEU A 34 5.03 18.79 -9.76
CA LEU A 34 6.21 17.92 -9.77
C LEU A 34 6.78 17.73 -11.18
N LEU A 35 5.93 17.61 -12.20
CA LEU A 35 6.31 17.21 -13.56
C LEU A 35 5.98 18.25 -14.64
N MET A 36 5.64 19.48 -14.24
CA MET A 36 5.39 20.67 -15.07
C MET A 36 4.18 20.62 -16.02
N GLU A 37 3.62 19.45 -16.29
CA GLU A 37 2.47 19.25 -17.19
C GLU A 37 1.51 18.19 -16.63
N ASN A 38 0.20 18.47 -16.65
CA ASN A 38 -0.81 17.47 -16.32
C ASN A 38 -1.15 16.63 -17.56
N ASN A 39 -0.67 15.40 -17.61
CA ASN A 39 -0.99 14.43 -18.67
C ASN A 39 -1.01 13.00 -18.09
N ALA A 40 -1.59 12.04 -18.82
CA ALA A 40 -1.78 10.66 -18.33
C ALA A 40 -0.49 9.98 -17.86
N THR A 41 0.62 10.18 -18.58
CA THR A 41 1.94 9.62 -18.25
C THR A 41 2.51 10.23 -16.97
N ASN A 42 2.33 11.54 -16.78
CA ASN A 42 2.79 12.24 -15.58
C ASN A 42 1.95 11.87 -14.35
N GLN A 43 0.63 11.74 -14.48
CA GLN A 43 -0.24 11.24 -13.39
C GLN A 43 0.13 9.80 -12.99
N GLN A 44 0.31 8.91 -13.98
CA GLN A 44 0.81 7.55 -13.76
C GLN A 44 2.17 7.56 -13.03
N THR A 45 3.06 8.49 -13.38
CA THR A 45 4.39 8.62 -12.76
C THR A 45 4.27 9.05 -11.29
N VAL A 46 3.50 10.11 -10.99
CA VAL A 46 3.31 10.58 -9.59
C VAL A 46 2.67 9.50 -8.73
N LEU A 47 1.62 8.83 -9.21
CA LEU A 47 0.98 7.73 -8.47
C LEU A 47 1.92 6.56 -8.24
N THR A 48 2.72 6.17 -9.25
CA THR A 48 3.72 5.11 -9.09
C THR A 48 4.73 5.47 -8.01
N LEU A 49 5.25 6.71 -8.03
CA LEU A 49 6.21 7.20 -7.04
C LEU A 49 5.63 7.21 -5.62
N VAL A 50 4.42 7.75 -5.43
CA VAL A 50 3.75 7.84 -4.11
C VAL A 50 3.35 6.46 -3.60
N VAL A 51 2.69 5.64 -4.41
CA VAL A 51 2.24 4.29 -3.99
C VAL A 51 3.42 3.39 -3.69
N ASN A 52 4.47 3.36 -4.53
CA ASN A 52 5.66 2.55 -4.24
C ASN A 52 6.32 3.02 -2.95
N THR A 53 6.39 4.34 -2.70
CA THR A 53 6.95 4.87 -1.46
C THR A 53 6.10 4.51 -0.24
N ALA A 54 4.77 4.48 -0.38
CA ALA A 54 3.88 3.99 0.67
C ALA A 54 4.04 2.48 0.93
N VAL A 55 4.38 1.68 -0.09
CA VAL A 55 4.58 0.22 0.04
C VAL A 55 5.95 -0.13 0.62
N ILE A 56 7.05 0.34 0.01
CA ILE A 56 8.43 -0.08 0.32
C ILE A 56 9.27 0.97 1.06
N GLY A 57 8.70 2.12 1.38
CA GLY A 57 9.41 3.24 1.99
C GLY A 57 10.23 4.04 0.97
N ASN A 58 11.08 4.94 1.44
CA ASN A 58 11.84 5.81 0.55
C ASN A 58 12.90 5.05 -0.27
N TYR A 59 12.71 5.00 -1.58
CA TYR A 59 13.68 4.47 -2.55
C TYR A 59 14.18 5.51 -3.57
N THR A 60 13.51 6.66 -3.66
CA THR A 60 13.87 7.77 -4.56
C THR A 60 14.89 8.70 -3.91
N SER A 61 15.93 9.07 -4.66
CA SER A 61 17.02 9.92 -4.17
C SER A 61 17.00 11.37 -4.69
N ASN A 62 16.03 11.75 -5.54
CA ASN A 62 15.90 13.12 -6.04
C ASN A 62 14.45 13.48 -6.47
N PRO A 63 13.84 14.57 -5.96
CA PRO A 63 14.28 15.32 -4.78
C PRO A 63 14.42 14.35 -3.60
N GLY A 64 15.51 14.47 -2.85
CA GLY A 64 15.77 13.57 -1.73
C GLY A 64 14.63 13.65 -0.73
N SER A 65 14.16 12.50 -0.25
CA SER A 65 12.95 12.41 0.56
C SER A 65 12.93 13.45 1.69
N LEU A 66 11.90 14.31 1.69
CA LEU A 66 11.74 15.36 2.71
C LEU A 66 11.32 14.80 4.08
N VAL A 67 10.76 13.58 4.10
CA VAL A 67 10.15 12.93 5.27
C VAL A 67 10.51 11.45 5.23
N ALA A 68 11.02 10.88 6.33
CA ALA A 68 11.34 9.46 6.38
C ALA A 68 10.06 8.60 6.29
N VAL A 69 9.99 7.72 5.30
CA VAL A 69 8.87 6.79 5.07
C VAL A 69 9.39 5.35 5.20
N PRO A 70 8.96 4.59 6.24
CA PRO A 70 9.24 3.16 6.36
C PRO A 70 8.57 2.29 5.28
N GLY A 71 7.34 2.65 4.89
CA GLY A 71 6.49 1.85 4.01
C GLY A 71 5.70 0.77 4.77
N ILE A 72 4.53 0.38 4.26
CA ILE A 72 3.62 -0.57 4.93
C ILE A 72 4.17 -2.00 5.06
N LEU A 73 5.21 -2.36 4.28
CA LEU A 73 5.89 -3.64 4.43
C LEU A 73 6.94 -3.65 5.56
N ALA A 74 7.23 -2.51 6.18
CA ALA A 74 8.01 -2.43 7.40
C ALA A 74 7.13 -2.64 8.65
N PRO A 75 7.70 -3.09 9.78
CA PRO A 75 7.00 -3.05 11.06
C PRO A 75 6.71 -1.61 11.52
N GLY A 76 5.58 -1.43 12.19
CA GLY A 76 5.22 -0.18 12.85
C GLY A 76 6.14 0.14 14.03
N THR A 77 6.28 1.44 14.32
CA THR A 77 7.10 1.97 15.42
C THR A 77 6.38 3.14 16.09
N GLY A 78 6.80 3.51 17.30
CA GLY A 78 6.15 4.57 18.08
C GLY A 78 4.70 4.20 18.41
N ASP A 79 3.74 5.05 18.03
CA ASP A 79 2.30 4.82 18.25
C ASP A 79 1.76 3.57 17.51
N PHE A 80 2.52 3.02 16.56
CA PHE A 80 2.21 1.78 15.84
C PHE A 80 3.14 0.61 16.22
N GLU A 81 3.81 0.66 17.38
CA GLU A 81 4.63 -0.47 17.86
C GLU A 81 3.79 -1.76 17.94
N GLY A 82 4.29 -2.82 17.30
CA GLY A 82 3.61 -4.12 17.22
C GLY A 82 2.74 -4.32 15.97
N VAL A 83 2.43 -3.27 15.19
CA VAL A 83 1.78 -3.41 13.89
C VAL A 83 2.74 -4.03 12.88
N ASN A 84 2.29 -5.02 12.11
CA ASN A 84 3.06 -5.60 11.01
C ASN A 84 2.12 -6.08 9.90
N LEU A 85 2.07 -5.35 8.78
CA LEU A 85 1.17 -5.68 7.67
C LEU A 85 1.78 -6.69 6.68
N LEU A 86 3.08 -6.97 6.74
CA LEU A 86 3.77 -7.86 5.79
C LEU A 86 3.11 -9.26 5.62
N PRO A 87 2.58 -9.93 6.68
CA PRO A 87 1.95 -11.25 6.56
C PRO A 87 0.71 -11.29 5.64
N TYR A 88 0.02 -10.15 5.45
CA TYR A 88 -1.08 -10.04 4.49
C TYR A 88 -0.61 -9.99 3.03
N PHE A 89 0.65 -9.57 2.79
CA PHE A 89 1.22 -9.39 1.45
C PHE A 89 2.09 -10.55 1.00
N ASN A 90 2.75 -11.27 1.90
CA ASN A 90 3.70 -12.33 1.53
C ASN A 90 3.09 -13.75 1.46
N GLY A 91 1.80 -13.89 1.74
CA GLY A 91 1.07 -15.16 1.73
C GLY A 91 1.10 -15.95 3.05
N GLU A 92 1.66 -15.41 4.13
CA GLU A 92 1.62 -16.05 5.46
C GLU A 92 0.20 -16.15 6.04
N LEU A 93 -0.74 -15.31 5.61
CA LEU A 93 -2.12 -15.29 6.09
C LEU A 93 -3.13 -15.74 5.01
N VAL A 94 -4.15 -16.48 5.45
CA VAL A 94 -5.31 -16.86 4.62
C VAL A 94 -6.35 -15.73 4.68
N SER A 95 -5.98 -14.56 4.14
CA SER A 95 -6.69 -13.28 4.33
C SER A 95 -7.27 -12.63 3.06
N THR A 96 -6.95 -13.17 1.87
CA THR A 96 -7.43 -12.60 0.60
C THR A 96 -8.81 -13.13 0.25
N ASN A 97 -9.77 -12.25 -0.05
CA ASN A 97 -11.05 -12.70 -0.62
C ASN A 97 -10.88 -13.17 -2.08
N ALA A 98 -11.09 -14.46 -2.32
CA ALA A 98 -11.12 -15.05 -3.65
C ALA A 98 -12.51 -15.64 -3.95
N GLY A 99 -13.46 -14.77 -4.30
CA GLY A 99 -14.83 -15.16 -4.69
C GLY A 99 -15.73 -15.55 -3.52
N GLY A 100 -15.65 -14.82 -2.41
CA GLY A 100 -16.41 -15.09 -1.18
C GLY A 100 -15.76 -16.16 -0.28
N MET A 101 -14.47 -16.44 -0.48
CA MET A 101 -13.72 -17.44 0.30
C MET A 101 -12.31 -16.92 0.62
N PRO A 102 -11.82 -17.04 1.86
CA PRO A 102 -10.47 -16.62 2.23
C PRO A 102 -9.41 -17.52 1.61
N ARG A 103 -8.33 -16.94 1.10
CA ARG A 103 -7.16 -17.61 0.53
C ARG A 103 -5.86 -16.95 0.97
N SER A 104 -4.79 -17.74 1.02
CA SER A 104 -3.43 -17.20 1.06
C SER A 104 -2.99 -16.87 -0.36
N VAL A 105 -2.48 -15.66 -0.54
CA VAL A 105 -1.93 -15.14 -1.80
C VAL A 105 -0.65 -14.39 -1.45
N ASN A 106 0.45 -14.73 -2.12
CA ASN A 106 1.67 -13.93 -2.07
C ASN A 106 1.58 -12.83 -3.13
N PHE A 107 1.38 -11.58 -2.71
CA PHE A 107 1.40 -10.38 -3.54
C PHE A 107 2.81 -9.79 -3.74
N LEU A 108 3.85 -10.49 -3.28
CA LEU A 108 5.26 -10.19 -3.52
C LEU A 108 5.92 -11.31 -4.37
N ASP A 109 5.11 -11.98 -5.19
CA ASP A 109 5.46 -13.18 -5.98
C ASP A 109 6.37 -12.91 -7.19
N ASP A 110 6.62 -11.65 -7.54
CA ASP A 110 7.29 -11.26 -8.78
C ASP A 110 8.30 -10.12 -8.58
N GLY A 111 9.19 -10.33 -7.62
CA GLY A 111 10.35 -9.48 -7.32
C GLY A 111 10.24 -8.68 -6.02
N GLY A 112 9.05 -8.60 -5.43
CA GLY A 112 8.79 -7.85 -4.20
C GLY A 112 9.22 -6.38 -4.35
N ALA A 113 10.07 -5.90 -3.44
CA ALA A 113 10.54 -4.51 -3.45
C ALA A 113 11.47 -4.16 -4.63
N ALA A 114 12.17 -5.12 -5.24
CA ALA A 114 13.17 -4.84 -6.27
C ALA A 114 12.61 -4.12 -7.53
N PRO A 115 11.51 -4.55 -8.18
CA PRO A 115 10.88 -3.81 -9.26
C PRO A 115 10.30 -2.46 -8.79
N LEU A 116 9.78 -2.38 -7.56
CA LEU A 116 9.20 -1.14 -7.00
C LEU A 116 10.25 -0.03 -6.88
N MET A 117 11.48 -0.38 -6.48
CA MET A 117 12.64 0.53 -6.49
C MET A 117 12.99 1.06 -7.89
N MET A 118 12.54 0.39 -8.95
CA MET A 118 12.75 0.76 -10.36
C MET A 118 11.50 1.42 -10.99
N ASN A 119 10.53 1.85 -10.18
CA ASN A 119 9.21 2.36 -10.62
C ASN A 119 8.40 1.35 -11.45
N MET A 120 8.58 0.05 -11.19
CA MET A 120 7.81 -1.03 -11.82
C MET A 120 6.89 -1.71 -10.79
N PRO A 121 5.63 -2.05 -11.13
CA PRO A 121 4.74 -2.77 -10.21
C PRO A 121 5.28 -4.17 -9.85
N ALA A 122 5.88 -4.88 -10.82
CA ALA A 122 6.46 -6.21 -10.70
C ALA A 122 7.49 -6.42 -11.84
N ASN A 123 8.21 -7.56 -11.90
CA ASN A 123 9.09 -7.84 -13.05
C ASN A 123 8.31 -8.18 -14.34
N GLY A 124 7.14 -8.82 -14.22
CA GLY A 124 6.23 -9.18 -15.31
C GLY A 124 4.84 -8.57 -15.16
N THR A 125 3.87 -9.06 -15.95
CA THR A 125 2.48 -8.56 -15.98
C THR A 125 1.45 -9.56 -15.44
N ASP A 126 1.85 -10.79 -15.16
CA ASP A 126 0.93 -11.92 -14.97
C ASP A 126 0.82 -12.36 -13.50
N SER A 127 1.54 -11.67 -12.61
CA SER A 127 1.71 -11.95 -11.18
C SER A 127 0.61 -11.36 -10.28
N ALA A 128 0.47 -11.87 -9.06
CA ALA A 128 -0.39 -11.26 -8.05
C ALA A 128 0.12 -9.87 -7.65
N GLN A 129 1.44 -9.71 -7.56
CA GLN A 129 2.11 -8.43 -7.35
C GLN A 129 1.73 -7.39 -8.41
N TYR A 130 1.84 -7.73 -9.71
CA TYR A 130 1.48 -6.79 -10.78
C TYR A 130 0.03 -6.30 -10.65
N ARG A 131 -0.89 -7.23 -10.35
CA ARG A 131 -2.32 -6.92 -10.16
C ARG A 131 -2.56 -6.01 -8.96
N LEU A 132 -1.97 -6.32 -7.81
CA LEU A 132 -2.10 -5.50 -6.60
C LEU A 132 -1.62 -4.07 -6.87
N LEU A 133 -0.40 -3.92 -7.37
CA LEU A 133 0.22 -2.59 -7.50
C LEU A 133 -0.49 -1.75 -8.57
N THR A 134 -0.89 -2.34 -9.70
CA THR A 134 -1.69 -1.62 -10.71
C THR A 134 -3.12 -1.30 -10.25
N HIS A 135 -3.73 -2.14 -9.40
CA HIS A 135 -4.98 -1.81 -8.71
C HIS A 135 -4.79 -0.65 -7.72
N LEU A 136 -3.70 -0.62 -6.95
CA LEU A 136 -3.41 0.50 -6.05
C LEU A 136 -3.20 1.81 -6.81
N TYR A 137 -2.41 1.81 -7.90
CA TYR A 137 -2.23 3.02 -8.73
C TYR A 137 -3.59 3.55 -9.25
N SER A 138 -4.43 2.67 -9.81
CA SER A 138 -5.72 3.05 -10.38
C SER A 138 -6.77 3.42 -9.33
N TYR A 139 -6.73 2.81 -8.13
CA TYR A 139 -7.59 3.19 -7.01
C TYR A 139 -7.23 4.57 -6.47
N PHE A 140 -5.95 4.83 -6.20
CA PHE A 140 -5.49 6.14 -5.78
C PHE A 140 -5.66 7.20 -6.88
N ALA A 141 -5.61 6.82 -8.17
CA ALA A 141 -5.94 7.74 -9.25
C ALA A 141 -7.37 8.28 -9.12
N VAL A 142 -8.32 7.39 -8.83
CA VAL A 142 -9.73 7.74 -8.63
C VAL A 142 -9.91 8.54 -7.34
N LEU A 143 -9.31 8.11 -6.23
CA LEU A 143 -9.45 8.78 -4.93
C LEU A 143 -8.89 10.21 -4.94
N LEU A 144 -7.77 10.44 -5.63
CA LEU A 144 -7.07 11.73 -5.68
C LEU A 144 -7.55 12.64 -6.83
N GLY A 145 -8.49 12.17 -7.66
CA GLY A 145 -9.14 12.96 -8.71
C GLY A 145 -8.34 13.11 -10.00
N CYS A 146 -7.44 12.18 -10.33
CA CYS A 146 -6.58 12.23 -11.51
C CYS A 146 -7.37 12.27 -12.83
N SER A 147 -7.36 13.40 -13.54
CA SER A 147 -8.21 13.60 -14.73
C SER A 147 -7.81 12.80 -15.98
N GLU A 148 -6.54 12.37 -16.08
CA GLU A 148 -5.95 11.79 -17.30
C GLU A 148 -5.49 10.32 -17.16
N PHE A 149 -5.29 9.81 -15.95
CA PHE A 149 -4.66 8.50 -15.69
C PHE A 149 -5.25 7.36 -16.53
N GLY A 150 -6.58 7.27 -16.57
CA GLY A 150 -7.29 6.23 -17.31
C GLY A 150 -7.11 6.29 -18.84
N ASN A 151 -6.61 7.39 -19.40
CA ASN A 151 -6.42 7.57 -20.84
C ASN A 151 -5.24 6.77 -21.41
N SER A 152 -4.31 6.30 -20.57
CA SER A 152 -3.16 5.48 -21.00
C SER A 152 -3.08 4.08 -20.37
N THR A 153 -3.59 3.88 -19.16
CA THR A 153 -3.47 2.60 -18.43
C THR A 153 -4.80 1.93 -18.09
N GLY A 154 -5.93 2.54 -18.46
CA GLY A 154 -7.28 2.06 -18.15
C GLY A 154 -7.80 2.57 -16.81
N GLN A 155 -9.13 2.55 -16.65
CA GLN A 155 -9.78 2.93 -15.39
C GLN A 155 -9.71 1.80 -14.36
N TYR A 156 -9.90 2.12 -13.08
CA TYR A 156 -10.04 1.12 -12.03
C TYR A 156 -11.16 0.13 -12.36
N ALA A 157 -10.82 -1.17 -12.39
CA ALA A 157 -11.72 -2.26 -12.75
C ALA A 157 -11.81 -3.34 -11.65
N GLY A 158 -11.41 -3.00 -10.43
CA GLY A 158 -11.57 -3.84 -9.25
C GLY A 158 -12.96 -3.75 -8.63
N GLU A 159 -13.19 -4.57 -7.60
CA GLU A 159 -14.40 -4.53 -6.79
C GLU A 159 -14.52 -3.18 -6.05
N THR A 160 -15.66 -2.51 -6.19
CA THR A 160 -15.91 -1.20 -5.58
C THR A 160 -16.21 -1.29 -4.08
N SER A 161 -16.62 -2.45 -3.56
CA SER A 161 -16.75 -2.68 -2.12
C SER A 161 -15.38 -2.98 -1.48
N GLN A 162 -14.76 -1.97 -0.86
CA GLN A 162 -13.51 -2.23 -0.13
C GLN A 162 -13.70 -3.11 1.10
N TYR A 163 -14.91 -3.14 1.70
CA TYR A 163 -15.26 -4.16 2.68
C TYR A 163 -15.09 -5.58 2.11
N SER A 164 -15.73 -5.88 0.97
CA SER A 164 -15.67 -7.21 0.36
C SER A 164 -14.24 -7.66 0.06
N VAL A 165 -13.39 -6.75 -0.43
CA VAL A 165 -11.97 -7.03 -0.74
C VAL A 165 -11.18 -7.42 0.51
N HIS A 166 -11.39 -6.73 1.63
CA HIS A 166 -10.55 -6.81 2.83
C HIS A 166 -11.19 -7.55 4.03
N GLN A 167 -12.44 -8.05 3.93
CA GLN A 167 -13.20 -8.62 5.05
C GLN A 167 -12.52 -9.78 5.80
N TYR A 168 -11.63 -10.54 5.15
CA TYR A 168 -10.88 -11.64 5.78
C TYR A 168 -9.50 -11.23 6.32
N MET A 169 -9.18 -9.93 6.34
CA MET A 169 -7.95 -9.42 6.96
C MET A 169 -8.12 -9.10 8.44
N ALA A 170 -9.35 -8.94 8.94
CA ALA A 170 -9.66 -8.60 10.34
C ALA A 170 -8.91 -7.36 10.89
N LEU A 171 -8.54 -6.40 10.03
CA LEU A 171 -7.65 -5.30 10.41
C LEU A 171 -8.17 -4.50 11.61
N SER A 172 -7.29 -4.35 12.60
CA SER A 172 -7.45 -3.48 13.76
C SER A 172 -7.39 -1.99 13.39
N ASN A 173 -7.80 -1.14 14.31
CA ASN A 173 -7.69 0.32 14.19
C ASN A 173 -6.23 0.76 14.05
N ALA A 174 -5.30 0.09 14.74
CA ALA A 174 -3.87 0.37 14.64
C ALA A 174 -3.30 0.01 13.26
N GLU A 175 -3.72 -1.09 12.65
CA GLU A 175 -3.29 -1.51 11.31
C GLU A 175 -3.81 -0.57 10.21
N VAL A 176 -5.09 -0.20 10.26
CA VAL A 176 -5.68 0.77 9.32
C VAL A 176 -5.05 2.15 9.50
N GLY A 177 -4.85 2.59 10.74
CA GLY A 177 -4.15 3.85 11.05
C GLY A 177 -2.70 3.87 10.55
N TYR A 178 -1.98 2.75 10.66
CA TYR A 178 -0.61 2.62 10.15
C TYR A 178 -0.57 2.72 8.63
N PHE A 179 -1.47 2.03 7.92
CA PHE A 179 -1.62 2.13 6.46
C PHE A 179 -1.85 3.60 6.03
N ILE A 180 -2.83 4.28 6.64
CA ILE A 180 -3.14 5.68 6.33
C ILE A 180 -1.94 6.60 6.62
N THR A 181 -1.23 6.36 7.71
CA THR A 181 -0.01 7.11 8.06
C THR A 181 1.09 6.92 7.01
N GLN A 182 1.35 5.69 6.54
CA GLN A 182 2.36 5.46 5.50
C GLN A 182 1.99 6.13 4.16
N VAL A 183 0.70 6.17 3.80
CA VAL A 183 0.22 6.92 2.61
C VAL A 183 0.47 8.43 2.78
N GLY A 184 0.16 8.99 3.95
CA GLY A 184 0.39 10.40 4.26
C GLY A 184 1.87 10.79 4.26
N LEU A 185 2.72 9.96 4.89
CA LEU A 185 4.18 10.15 4.89
C LEU A 185 4.76 10.04 3.47
N ALA A 186 4.27 9.10 2.65
CA ALA A 186 4.67 8.98 1.24
C ALA A 186 4.33 10.25 0.45
N ALA A 187 3.10 10.77 0.57
CA ALA A 187 2.72 12.03 -0.07
C ALA A 187 3.58 13.21 0.41
N ALA A 188 3.77 13.36 1.73
CA ALA A 188 4.61 14.41 2.32
C ALA A 188 6.07 14.33 1.84
N SER A 189 6.60 13.14 1.59
CA SER A 189 7.98 12.96 1.10
C SER A 189 8.24 13.57 -0.29
N PHE A 190 7.19 13.70 -1.11
CA PHE A 190 7.22 14.40 -2.40
C PHE A 190 6.82 15.89 -2.30
N GLY A 191 6.65 16.43 -1.09
CA GLY A 191 6.31 17.84 -0.87
C GLY A 191 4.83 18.18 -1.02
N VAL A 192 3.93 17.19 -0.89
CA VAL A 192 2.49 17.46 -0.72
C VAL A 192 2.28 18.24 0.59
N THR A 193 1.43 19.26 0.56
CA THR A 193 1.17 20.11 1.74
C THR A 193 0.50 19.32 2.87
N GLU A 194 0.72 19.76 4.12
CA GLU A 194 0.10 19.15 5.30
C GLU A 194 -1.43 19.16 5.22
N GLU A 195 -2.04 20.17 4.59
CA GLU A 195 -3.50 20.25 4.39
C GLU A 195 -3.99 19.17 3.41
N ASP A 196 -3.32 18.99 2.26
CA ASP A 196 -3.71 17.95 1.30
C ASP A 196 -3.40 16.54 1.82
N VAL A 197 -2.29 16.35 2.57
CA VAL A 197 -2.00 15.09 3.28
C VAL A 197 -3.11 14.79 4.30
N THR A 198 -3.51 15.79 5.08
CA THR A 198 -4.61 15.67 6.05
C THR A 198 -5.93 15.35 5.36
N ALA A 199 -6.25 16.00 4.25
CA ALA A 199 -7.45 15.74 3.47
C ALA A 199 -7.52 14.30 2.94
N VAL A 200 -6.40 13.76 2.44
CA VAL A 200 -6.31 12.35 2.03
C VAL A 200 -6.46 11.41 3.24
N GLY A 201 -5.79 11.71 4.36
CA GLY A 201 -5.91 10.93 5.60
C GLY A 201 -7.34 10.88 6.13
N THR A 202 -8.03 12.02 6.15
CA THR A 202 -9.46 12.11 6.50
C THR A 202 -10.32 11.31 5.53
N ALA A 203 -10.14 11.46 4.22
CA ALA A 203 -10.92 10.72 3.23
C ALA A 203 -10.75 9.18 3.35
N LEU A 204 -9.53 8.70 3.62
CA LEU A 204 -9.26 7.29 3.89
C LEU A 204 -9.89 6.82 5.21
N THR A 205 -9.84 7.65 6.26
CA THR A 205 -10.44 7.34 7.57
C THR A 205 -11.96 7.28 7.49
N ASP A 206 -12.58 8.25 6.82
CA ASP A 206 -14.04 8.32 6.62
C ASP A 206 -14.56 7.16 5.76
N ALA A 207 -13.79 6.73 4.75
CA ALA A 207 -14.15 5.59 3.91
C ALA A 207 -13.95 4.24 4.61
N PHE A 208 -12.84 4.05 5.34
CA PHE A 208 -12.37 2.72 5.74
C PHE A 208 -12.24 2.51 7.25
N GLY A 209 -12.06 3.57 8.04
CA GLY A 209 -11.69 3.52 9.46
C GLY A 209 -12.86 3.34 10.43
N TYR A 210 -14.10 3.54 9.99
CA TYR A 210 -15.28 3.45 10.85
C TYR A 210 -16.09 2.18 10.60
N ARG A 211 -16.16 1.28 11.58
CA ARG A 211 -17.05 0.11 11.50
C ARG A 211 -18.51 0.54 11.50
N CYS A 212 -19.36 -0.26 10.87
CA CYS A 212 -20.77 0.04 10.64
C CYS A 212 -21.03 1.28 9.76
N ALA A 213 -20.05 1.82 9.02
CA ALA A 213 -20.30 2.93 8.10
C ALA A 213 -21.36 2.54 7.04
N PRO A 214 -22.30 3.44 6.72
CA PRO A 214 -23.29 3.19 5.67
C PRO A 214 -22.61 3.03 4.30
N PRO A 215 -23.25 2.35 3.33
CA PRO A 215 -22.71 2.21 1.97
C PRO A 215 -22.39 3.57 1.33
N ALA A 216 -21.23 3.65 0.68
CA ALA A 216 -20.72 4.85 0.03
C ALA A 216 -20.23 4.55 -1.40
N ALA A 217 -20.45 5.49 -2.31
CA ALA A 217 -20.01 5.39 -3.70
C ALA A 217 -18.59 5.94 -3.83
N ILE A 218 -17.61 5.05 -4.05
CA ILE A 218 -16.22 5.40 -4.32
C ILE A 218 -15.79 4.66 -5.61
N PRO A 219 -15.60 5.36 -6.75
CA PRO A 219 -15.86 6.79 -6.98
C PRO A 219 -17.32 7.20 -6.80
N PRO A 220 -17.62 8.51 -6.72
CA PRO A 220 -19.00 9.03 -6.72
C PRO A 220 -19.85 8.63 -7.94
N THR A 221 -19.23 8.09 -9.00
CA THR A 221 -19.88 7.56 -10.21
C THR A 221 -20.22 6.06 -10.12
N ALA A 222 -19.75 5.35 -9.09
CA ALA A 222 -20.05 3.95 -8.84
C ALA A 222 -21.38 3.75 -8.09
N SER A 223 -21.80 2.49 -7.92
CA SER A 223 -22.81 2.14 -6.93
C SER A 223 -22.30 2.43 -5.52
N ALA A 224 -23.23 2.70 -4.59
CA ALA A 224 -22.89 2.80 -3.18
C ALA A 224 -22.72 1.40 -2.59
N GLU A 225 -21.51 1.10 -2.12
CA GLU A 225 -21.11 -0.21 -1.59
C GLU A 225 -20.57 -0.08 -0.16
N LEU A 226 -20.45 -1.20 0.55
CA LEU A 226 -19.79 -1.22 1.87
C LEU A 226 -18.28 -0.94 1.69
N GLN A 227 -17.78 0.06 2.41
CA GLN A 227 -16.39 0.52 2.31
C GLN A 227 -15.53 0.22 3.53
N ALA A 228 -16.12 0.12 4.74
CA ALA A 228 -15.32 -0.02 5.96
C ALA A 228 -14.43 -1.27 5.92
N ILE A 229 -13.13 -1.06 6.13
CA ILE A 229 -12.10 -2.11 6.24
C ILE A 229 -11.85 -2.40 7.72
N CYS A 230 -11.81 -1.36 8.55
CA CYS A 230 -11.78 -1.48 10.00
C CYS A 230 -13.16 -1.95 10.49
N ILE A 231 -13.29 -3.27 10.72
CA ILE A 231 -14.52 -3.90 11.24
C ILE A 231 -14.33 -4.56 12.62
N ALA A 232 -13.08 -4.60 13.12
CA ALA A 232 -12.68 -5.15 14.42
C ALA A 232 -13.34 -4.43 15.62
N GLU A 233 -13.29 -5.03 16.81
CA GLU A 233 -13.96 -4.51 18.00
C GLU A 233 -13.37 -3.19 18.53
N ASP A 234 -12.11 -2.90 18.22
CA ASP A 234 -11.39 -1.66 18.57
C ASP A 234 -11.62 -0.52 17.56
N CYS A 235 -12.20 -0.81 16.40
CA CYS A 235 -12.54 0.19 15.39
C CYS A 235 -13.63 1.15 15.92
N PRO A 236 -13.50 2.47 15.66
CA PRO A 236 -14.52 3.44 16.01
C PRO A 236 -15.82 3.16 15.22
N ILE A 237 -16.98 3.33 15.86
CA ILE A 237 -18.28 3.12 15.21
C ILE A 237 -18.68 4.39 14.47
N ALA A 238 -19.17 4.26 13.24
CA ALA A 238 -19.74 5.36 12.46
C ALA A 238 -20.90 6.02 13.23
N THR A 239 -20.84 7.35 13.42
CA THR A 239 -21.84 8.09 14.19
C THR A 239 -23.06 8.51 13.36
N ALA A 240 -22.89 8.62 12.04
CA ALA A 240 -23.95 8.97 11.10
C ALA A 240 -24.57 7.69 10.51
N SER A 241 -25.83 7.41 10.86
CA SER A 241 -26.64 6.32 10.30
C SER A 241 -25.93 4.94 10.25
N PRO A 242 -25.43 4.40 11.38
CA PRO A 242 -24.69 3.14 11.39
C PRO A 242 -25.53 1.95 10.91
N THR A 243 -24.96 1.14 10.02
CA THR A 243 -25.58 -0.06 9.42
C THR A 243 -24.81 -1.32 9.80
N CYS A 244 -24.65 -1.57 11.11
CA CYS A 244 -23.83 -2.71 11.59
C CYS A 244 -24.29 -4.07 11.04
N GLU A 245 -25.60 -4.27 10.84
CA GLU A 245 -26.19 -5.51 10.30
C GLU A 245 -25.80 -5.81 8.84
N ALA A 246 -25.21 -4.84 8.12
CA ALA A 246 -24.71 -5.04 6.76
C ALA A 246 -23.29 -5.66 6.72
N TYR A 247 -22.58 -5.67 7.86
CA TYR A 247 -21.24 -6.23 7.99
C TYR A 247 -21.32 -7.62 8.64
N GLU A 248 -20.55 -8.58 8.12
CA GLU A 248 -20.44 -9.90 8.76
C GLU A 248 -19.57 -9.82 10.03
N ALA A 249 -19.63 -10.88 10.85
CA ALA A 249 -18.75 -10.99 12.00
C ALA A 249 -17.29 -11.11 11.55
N VAL A 250 -16.38 -10.45 12.28
CA VAL A 250 -14.94 -10.48 12.02
C VAL A 250 -14.42 -11.92 12.10
N VAL A 251 -13.66 -12.34 11.09
CA VAL A 251 -12.98 -13.64 11.05
C VAL A 251 -11.48 -13.40 10.98
N GLU A 252 -10.78 -13.68 12.07
CA GLU A 252 -9.32 -13.62 12.15
C GLU A 252 -8.67 -14.53 11.09
N PRO A 253 -7.70 -14.03 10.31
CA PRO A 253 -7.03 -14.81 9.29
C PRO A 253 -6.16 -15.92 9.92
N ALA A 254 -6.38 -17.15 9.46
CA ALA A 254 -5.50 -18.26 9.85
C ALA A 254 -4.11 -18.10 9.20
N THR A 255 -3.05 -18.50 9.91
CA THR A 255 -1.74 -18.69 9.30
C THR A 255 -1.80 -19.79 8.24
N ALA A 256 -1.27 -19.51 7.05
CA ALA A 256 -1.14 -20.46 5.96
C ALA A 256 -0.15 -21.57 6.36
N THR A 257 -0.69 -22.73 6.76
CA THR A 257 0.12 -23.93 6.93
C THR A 257 0.17 -24.70 5.61
N MET A 258 1.29 -25.37 5.33
CA MET A 258 1.46 -26.21 4.12
C MET A 258 0.46 -27.39 4.02
N SER A 259 -0.43 -27.55 5.01
CA SER A 259 -1.48 -28.57 5.06
C SER A 259 -2.89 -28.02 4.82
N SER A 260 -3.09 -26.71 4.68
CA SER A 260 -4.39 -26.08 4.44
C SER A 260 -4.66 -25.71 2.98
N MET A 261 -4.18 -26.51 2.03
CA MET A 261 -4.90 -26.64 0.76
C MET A 261 -6.12 -27.53 1.03
N PRO A 262 -7.35 -27.12 0.70
CA PRO A 262 -8.47 -28.05 0.69
C PRO A 262 -8.25 -29.02 -0.45
N THR A 263 -7.71 -30.20 -0.15
CA THR A 263 -7.69 -31.32 -1.08
C THR A 263 -9.12 -31.60 -1.48
N GLU A 264 -9.43 -31.42 -2.77
CA GLU A 264 -10.72 -31.76 -3.34
C GLU A 264 -11.04 -33.21 -2.96
N SER A 265 -12.12 -33.42 -2.20
CA SER A 265 -12.40 -34.70 -1.55
C SER A 265 -12.95 -35.72 -2.54
N GLY A 266 -12.09 -36.19 -3.45
CA GLY A 266 -12.32 -37.37 -4.27
C GLY A 266 -12.45 -38.59 -3.36
N MET A 267 -13.54 -39.34 -3.55
CA MET A 267 -13.76 -40.61 -2.86
C MET A 267 -12.70 -41.64 -3.29
N GLU A 268 -11.97 -42.22 -2.34
CA GLU A 268 -11.46 -43.59 -2.50
C GLU A 268 -11.59 -44.41 -1.22
N SER A 269 -11.87 -45.70 -1.41
CA SER A 269 -12.03 -46.72 -0.39
C SER A 269 -10.84 -47.66 -0.48
N GLY A 270 -10.03 -47.81 0.58
CA GLY A 270 -8.80 -48.59 0.46
C GLY A 270 -7.96 -48.75 1.75
N SER A 271 -8.28 -49.80 2.50
CA SER A 271 -7.48 -50.44 3.56
C SER A 271 -5.94 -50.17 3.62
N GLY A 272 -5.52 -49.40 4.63
CA GLY A 272 -4.57 -49.82 5.68
C GLY A 272 -3.08 -50.07 5.36
N SER A 273 -2.20 -49.29 6.01
CA SER A 273 -1.01 -49.74 6.76
C SER A 273 -0.29 -48.57 7.47
N MET A 274 0.32 -48.82 8.64
CA MET A 274 1.14 -47.86 9.41
C MET A 274 2.66 -48.07 9.12
N PRO A 275 3.55 -47.10 9.46
CA PRO A 275 4.70 -46.78 8.61
C PRO A 275 6.05 -47.37 9.05
N SER A 276 7.07 -47.16 8.21
CA SER A 276 8.49 -47.21 8.60
C SER A 276 9.29 -46.10 7.91
N ALA A 277 10.43 -45.72 8.48
CA ALA A 277 11.11 -44.43 8.25
C ALA A 277 12.17 -44.44 7.13
N THR A 278 12.59 -43.27 6.63
CA THR A 278 13.96 -42.68 6.83
C THR A 278 14.20 -41.41 5.99
N MET A 279 14.83 -40.41 6.62
CA MET A 279 15.55 -39.21 6.12
C MET A 279 15.71 -38.97 4.59
N SER A 280 15.44 -37.73 4.15
CA SER A 280 16.49 -36.71 3.88
C SER A 280 16.00 -35.64 2.89
N GLY A 281 16.22 -34.35 3.18
CA GLY A 281 15.88 -33.24 2.28
C GLY A 281 15.59 -31.94 3.03
N MET A 282 16.61 -31.11 3.26
CA MET A 282 16.43 -29.73 3.69
C MET A 282 15.94 -28.88 2.50
N PRO A 283 14.89 -28.06 2.64
CA PRO A 283 14.68 -26.90 1.79
C PRO A 283 15.53 -25.71 2.31
N GLU A 284 16.09 -24.93 1.39
CA GLU A 284 16.87 -23.74 1.71
C GLU A 284 16.00 -22.66 2.39
N GLN A 285 16.46 -22.15 3.54
CA GLN A 285 15.92 -20.93 4.12
C GLN A 285 16.46 -19.72 3.36
N SER A 286 15.58 -18.99 2.68
CA SER A 286 15.91 -17.66 2.15
C SER A 286 15.98 -16.66 3.32
N THR A 287 17.18 -16.46 3.87
CA THR A 287 17.41 -15.43 4.89
C THR A 287 17.54 -14.06 4.24
N GLY A 288 16.41 -13.44 3.93
CA GLY A 288 16.29 -12.04 3.50
C GLY A 288 16.56 -11.04 4.63
N GLY A 289 17.68 -11.19 5.34
CA GLY A 289 18.07 -10.31 6.43
C GLY A 289 18.65 -8.99 5.92
N ALA A 290 17.98 -7.88 6.18
CA ALA A 290 18.49 -6.55 5.87
C ALA A 290 19.81 -6.28 6.64
N GLY A 291 20.92 -6.19 5.91
CA GLY A 291 22.23 -5.94 6.48
C GLY A 291 22.35 -4.51 7.02
N SER A 292 22.21 -4.35 8.33
CA SER A 292 22.54 -3.09 9.02
C SER A 292 24.01 -2.75 8.84
N LEU A 293 24.30 -1.72 8.03
CA LEU A 293 25.64 -1.17 7.86
C LEU A 293 25.79 0.11 8.67
N LEU A 294 26.28 -0.05 9.91
CA LEU A 294 26.87 1.03 10.69
C LEU A 294 28.18 1.49 10.01
N PRO A 295 28.32 2.77 9.62
CA PRO A 295 29.63 3.32 9.26
C PRO A 295 30.45 3.57 10.53
N VAL A 296 31.55 2.83 10.69
CA VAL A 296 32.54 3.03 11.76
C VAL A 296 33.24 4.38 11.58
N MET A 297 33.46 5.09 12.70
CA MET A 297 34.11 6.40 12.70
C MET A 297 35.57 6.37 12.22
N GLY A 298 35.95 7.41 11.47
CA GLY A 298 37.33 7.76 11.13
C GLY A 298 37.44 9.24 10.77
N GLY A 299 37.45 10.13 11.76
CA GLY A 299 37.42 11.58 11.54
C GLY A 299 38.82 12.22 11.48
N VAL A 300 38.92 13.39 10.84
CA VAL A 300 39.98 14.40 11.07
C VAL A 300 39.41 15.81 10.83
N VAL A 301 39.28 16.59 11.92
CA VAL A 301 39.49 18.06 12.07
C VAL A 301 38.76 19.04 11.12
N GLY A 302 38.03 20.04 11.70
CA GLY A 302 37.99 21.37 11.06
C GLY A 302 36.93 22.44 11.37
N GLY A 303 36.62 22.76 12.64
CA GLY A 303 36.37 24.17 13.04
C GLY A 303 34.96 24.80 12.96
N ALA A 304 34.57 25.41 14.09
CA ALA A 304 33.61 26.53 14.27
C ALA A 304 32.12 26.34 13.90
N LEU A 305 31.12 26.98 14.51
CA LEU A 305 30.80 27.61 15.82
C LEU A 305 29.55 28.49 15.57
N ALA A 306 28.68 28.66 16.57
CA ALA A 306 27.44 29.45 16.57
C ALA A 306 26.31 28.90 15.66
N ALA A 307 25.10 28.52 16.09
CA ALA A 307 24.17 29.05 17.10
C ALA A 307 23.53 30.40 16.73
N VAL A 308 22.18 30.44 16.66
CA VAL A 308 21.26 31.47 17.23
C VAL A 308 19.82 31.34 16.65
N PHE A 309 18.88 31.05 17.57
CA PHE A 309 17.46 31.46 17.65
C PHE A 309 16.46 31.40 16.46
N ALA A 310 15.40 30.62 16.70
CA ALA A 310 13.98 31.03 16.79
C ALA A 310 13.41 32.13 15.87
N LEU A 311 12.36 31.77 15.14
CA LEU A 311 10.98 32.20 15.40
C LEU A 311 9.99 31.11 14.98
#